data_AF-A0A8S3BHE3-F1
#
_entry.id   AF-A0A8S3BHE3-F1
#
_cell.length_a   1.000
_cell.length_b   1.000
_cell.length_c   1.000
_cell.angle_alpha   90.00
_cell.angle_beta   90.00
_cell.angle_gamma   90.00
#
_symmetry.space_group_name_H-M   'P 1'
#
loop_
_entity.id
_entity.type
_entity.pdbx_description
1 polymer ?
#
loop_
_entity_poly.entity_id
_entity_poly.type
_entity_poly.pdbx_seq_one_letter_code
_entity_poly.pdbx_strand_id
1 'polypeptide(L)' 'EAKKRFAENQFNIIASDLMALNRSVRDQRSAKCLAHKFPSNLPSTSIIIVFHNEGNSTLLRTLT' A
#
# COMPACT_ATOMS: atom_id res chain seq x y z
N GLU A 1 -0.04 -22.07 -10.56
CA GLU A 1 -0.92 -21.45 -9.54
C GLU A 1 -1.01 -19.92 -9.68
N ALA A 2 0.11 -19.19 -9.63
CA ALA A 2 0.11 -17.73 -9.77
C ALA A 2 -0.55 -17.21 -11.07
N LYS A 3 -0.30 -17.85 -12.22
CA LYS A 3 -0.97 -17.52 -13.49
C LYS A 3 -2.49 -17.76 -13.47
N LYS A 4 -2.97 -18.69 -12.65
CA LYS A 4 -4.41 -19.01 -12.53
C LYS A 4 -5.12 -17.96 -11.68
N ARG A 5 -4.51 -17.53 -10.58
CA ARG A 5 -5.04 -16.50 -9.68
C ARG A 5 -4.83 -15.06 -10.18
N PHE A 6 -4.00 -14.86 -11.20
CA PHE A 6 -3.86 -13.57 -11.86
C PHE A 6 -5.19 -13.04 -12.41
N ALA A 7 -6.08 -13.93 -12.89
CA ALA A 7 -7.37 -13.53 -13.42
C ALA A 7 -8.32 -12.91 -12.36
N GLU A 8 -8.09 -13.19 -11.07
CA GLU A 8 -8.94 -12.72 -9.95
C GLU A 8 -8.79 -11.22 -9.73
N ASN A 9 -7.55 -10.72 -9.74
CA ASN A 9 -7.24 -9.33 -9.37
C ASN A 9 -6.26 -8.63 -10.34
N GLN A 10 -5.88 -9.27 -11.44
CA GLN A 10 -4.93 -8.76 -12.44
C GLN A 10 -3.53 -8.44 -11.88
N PHE A 11 -3.16 -9.05 -10.75
CA PHE A 11 -1.81 -9.05 -10.18
C PHE A 11 -1.49 -10.41 -9.55
N ASN A 12 -0.21 -10.62 -9.17
CA ASN A 12 0.22 -11.86 -8.52
C ASN A 12 -0.19 -11.85 -7.03
N ILE A 13 -1.43 -12.29 -6.78
CA ILE A 13 -1.97 -12.34 -5.41
C ILE A 13 -1.19 -13.28 -4.49
N ILE A 14 -0.60 -14.37 -5.02
CA ILE A 14 0.21 -15.29 -4.21
C ILE A 14 1.46 -14.58 -3.69
N ALA A 15 2.14 -13.80 -4.55
CA ALA A 15 3.27 -13.00 -4.11
C ALA A 15 2.83 -11.94 -3.08
N SER A 16 1.68 -11.31 -3.30
CA SER A 16 1.10 -10.34 -2.36
C SER A 16 0.81 -10.95 -0.99
N ASP A 17 0.26 -12.17 -0.94
CA ASP A 17 -0.09 -12.90 0.28
C ASP A 17 1.15 -13.33 1.07
N LEU A 18 2.27 -13.62 0.39
CA LEU A 18 3.54 -14.00 1.03
C LEU A 18 4.29 -12.80 1.62
N MET A 19 3.99 -11.58 1.16
CA MET A 19 4.62 -10.38 1.69
C MET A 19 3.93 -9.93 2.98
N ALA A 20 4.72 -9.56 3.99
CA ALA A 20 4.19 -9.00 5.24
C ALA A 20 3.27 -7.79 4.97
N LEU A 21 2.22 -7.65 5.79
CA LEU A 21 1.27 -6.53 5.69
C LEU A 21 1.99 -5.20 5.96
N ASN A 22 2.78 -5.13 7.03
CA ASN A 22 3.58 -3.98 7.45
C ASN A 22 5.01 -3.96 6.87
N ARG A 23 5.18 -4.39 5.61
CA ARG A 23 6.52 -4.43 5.00
C ARG A 23 7.15 -3.03 4.94
N SER A 24 8.47 -2.94 5.14
CA SER A 24 9.19 -1.69 4.89
C SER A 24 9.28 -1.42 3.39
N VAL A 25 9.18 -0.14 3.02
CA VAL A 25 9.40 0.34 1.66
C VAL A 25 10.65 1.19 1.65
N ARG A 26 11.52 0.98 0.66
CA ARG A 26 12.72 1.78 0.48
C ARG A 26 12.31 3.22 0.17
N ASP A 27 12.84 4.16 0.94
CA ASP A 27 12.63 5.59 0.70
C ASP A 27 13.23 6.02 -0.66
N GLN A 28 12.38 6.50 -1.56
CA GLN A 28 12.78 7.01 -2.89
C GLN A 28 12.77 8.55 -2.95
N ARG A 29 12.55 9.23 -1.83
CA ARG A 29 12.47 10.70 -1.80
C ARG A 29 13.84 11.31 -2.07
N SER A 30 13.85 12.46 -2.75
CA SER A 30 15.08 13.23 -2.97
C SER A 30 15.61 13.84 -1.66
N ALA A 31 16.91 14.16 -1.61
CA ALA A 31 17.53 14.82 -0.46
C ALA A 31 16.83 16.13 -0.07
N LYS A 32 16.31 16.89 -1.05
CA LYS A 32 15.54 18.12 -0.80
C LYS A 32 14.22 17.83 -0.06
N CYS A 33 13.54 16.74 -0.38
CA CYS A 33 12.30 16.34 0.29
C CYS A 33 12.54 15.89 1.74
N LEU A 34 13.67 15.23 1.99
CA LEU A 34 14.07 14.81 3.35
C LEU A 34 14.38 15.99 4.26
N ALA A 35 14.92 17.07 3.71
CA ALA A 35 15.25 18.29 4.45
C ALA A 35 14.03 19.18 4.74
N HIS A 36 12.88 18.94 4.11
CA HIS A 36 11.69 19.76 4.29
C HIS A 36 11.02 19.49 5.64
N LYS A 37 10.70 20.56 6.38
CA LYS A 37 10.02 20.49 7.67
C LYS A 37 8.56 20.92 7.52
N PHE A 38 7.65 20.03 7.88
CA PHE A 38 6.22 20.33 7.91
C PHE A 38 5.82 21.03 9.21
N PRO A 39 4.79 21.89 9.20
CA PRO A 39 4.24 22.47 10.42
C PRO A 39 3.60 21.40 11.31
N SER A 40 3.54 21.65 12.62
CA SER A 40 2.96 20.71 13.59
C SER A 40 1.43 20.71 13.63
N ASN A 41 0.79 21.79 13.18
CA ASN A 41 -0.65 22.01 13.26
C ASN A 41 -1.37 21.74 11.93
N LEU A 42 -1.16 20.55 11.36
CA LEU A 42 -1.86 20.13 10.15
C LEU A 42 -3.32 19.76 10.47
N PRO A 43 -4.28 20.06 9.57
CA PRO A 43 -5.66 19.65 9.74
C PRO A 43 -5.79 18.13 9.72
N SER A 44 -6.80 17.60 10.42
CA SER A 44 -7.18 16.19 10.27
C SER A 44 -7.69 15.92 8.86
N THR A 45 -7.48 14.70 8.39
CA THR A 45 -7.95 14.25 7.08
C THR A 45 -8.76 12.98 7.24
N SER A 46 -9.78 12.82 6.40
CA SER A 46 -10.56 11.58 6.29
C SER A 46 -10.11 10.84 5.05
N ILE A 47 -9.63 9.61 5.21
CA ILE A 47 -9.21 8.74 4.11
C ILE A 47 -10.38 7.81 3.79
N ILE A 48 -10.94 7.93 2.57
CA ILE A 48 -12.06 7.11 2.11
C ILE A 48 -11.51 6.13 1.06
N ILE A 49 -11.62 4.83 1.35
CA ILE A 49 -11.17 3.75 0.44
C ILE A 49 -12.40 2.99 -0.03
N VAL A 50 -12.71 3.12 -1.32
CA VAL A 50 -13.77 2.35 -1.99
C VAL A 50 -13.12 1.16 -2.66
N PHE A 51 -13.60 -0.05 -2.38
CA PHE A 51 -13.08 -1.29 -2.96
C PHE A 51 -14.22 -2.19 -3.44
N HIS A 52 -13.95 -3.03 -4.44
CA HIS A 52 -14.86 -4.07 -4.91
C HIS A 52 -14.05 -5.32 -5.25
N ASN A 53 -14.33 -6.43 -4.59
CA ASN A 53 -13.63 -7.71 -4.77
C ASN A 53 -12.10 -7.60 -4.77
N GLU A 54 -11.54 -6.70 -3.95
CA GLU A 54 -10.10 -6.47 -3.82
C GLU A 54 -9.40 -7.65 -3.13
N GLY A 55 -8.11 -7.84 -3.41
CA GLY A 55 -7.30 -8.83 -2.70
C GLY A 55 -7.17 -8.51 -1.20
N ASN A 56 -7.40 -9.49 -0.33
CA ASN A 56 -7.32 -9.25 1.12
C ASN A 56 -5.95 -8.73 1.57
N SER A 57 -4.85 -9.29 1.02
CA SER A 57 -3.50 -8.85 1.37
C SER A 57 -3.15 -7.46 0.84
N THR A 58 -3.74 -7.02 -0.27
CA THR A 58 -3.55 -5.65 -0.79
C THR A 58 -4.32 -4.65 0.03
N LEU A 59 -5.61 -4.91 0.29
CA LEU A 59 -6.47 -4.02 1.09
C LEU A 59 -5.93 -3.83 2.51
N LEU A 60 -5.56 -4.92 3.20
CA LEU A 60 -5.03 -4.83 4.56
C LEU A 60 -3.69 -4.06 4.59
N ARG A 61 -2.83 -4.28 3.59
CA ARG A 61 -1.55 -3.54 3.49
C ARG A 61 -1.72 -2.06 3.18
N THR A 62 -2.84 -1.63 2.62
CA THR A 62 -3.14 -0.20 2.49
C THR A 62 -3.47 0.44 3.84
N LEU A 63 -3.97 -0.33 4.81
CA LEU A 63 -4.37 0.15 6.13
C LEU A 63 -3.27 0.06 7.19
N THR A 64 -2.26 -0.80 6.98
CA THR A 64 -1.16 -1.07 7.94
C THR A 64 0.14 -0.42 7.53
#